data_AF-A0A534HTC0-F1
#
_entry.id   AF-A0A534HTC0-F1
#
_cell.length_a   1.000
_cell.length_b   1.000
_cell.length_c   1.000
_cell.angle_alpha   90.00
_cell.angle_beta   90.00
_cell.angle_gamma   90.00
#
_symmetry.space_group_name_H-M   'P 1'
#
loop_
_entity.id
_entity.type
_entity.pdbx_description
1 polymer ?
#
loop_
_entity_poly.entity_id
_entity_poly.type
_entity_poly.pdbx_seq_one_letter_code
_entity_poly.pdbx_strand_id
1 'polypeptide(L)'
;HDFGGFPRELYEVRYAAPGDPELAARVQRLLAPLAVAADHSWGLDHGSWSVLKHVFPDASVPVAQLSIDETRAADFHHELGARHRPLRDEGVLILGSGDIVHN
;
A
#
# COMPACT_ATOMS: atom_id res chain seq x y z
N HIS A 1 -11.55 9.34 -3.99
CA HIS A 1 -10.19 9.33 -4.56
C HIS A 1 -9.32 10.24 -3.72
N ASP A 2 -8.06 9.91 -3.62
CA ASP A 2 -7.02 10.53 -2.80
C ASP A 2 -6.17 11.56 -3.59
N PHE A 3 -6.64 11.99 -4.77
CA PHE A 3 -5.93 12.91 -5.67
C PHE A 3 -6.85 13.99 -6.29
N GLY A 4 -6.26 15.11 -6.68
CA GLY A 4 -6.94 16.34 -7.11
C GLY A 4 -6.28 17.02 -8.32
N GLY A 5 -7.07 17.70 -9.17
CA GLY A 5 -6.54 18.51 -10.28
C GLY A 5 -6.31 17.76 -11.60
N PHE A 6 -6.85 16.55 -11.72
CA PHE A 6 -6.64 15.67 -12.88
C PHE A 6 -7.86 15.64 -13.82
N PRO A 7 -7.70 15.14 -15.06
CA PRO A 7 -8.81 14.88 -15.97
C PRO A 7 -9.82 13.89 -15.37
N ARG A 8 -11.10 14.04 -15.75
CA ARG A 8 -12.23 13.22 -15.25
C ARG A 8 -11.99 11.72 -15.45
N GLU A 9 -11.36 11.36 -16.56
CA GLU A 9 -11.06 10.00 -16.97
C GLU A 9 -10.25 9.25 -15.91
N LEU A 10 -9.37 9.94 -15.17
CA LEU A 10 -8.58 9.32 -14.10
C LEU A 10 -9.43 9.00 -12.86
N TYR A 11 -10.46 9.81 -12.57
CA TYR A 11 -11.42 9.52 -11.49
C TYR A 11 -12.35 8.35 -11.84
N GLU A 12 -12.53 8.04 -13.12
CA GLU A 12 -13.38 6.94 -13.55
C GLU A 12 -12.63 5.59 -13.56
N VAL A 13 -11.30 5.59 -13.39
CA VAL A 13 -10.53 4.35 -13.30
C VAL A 13 -10.90 3.58 -12.04
N ARG A 14 -11.28 2.32 -12.24
CA ARG A 14 -11.49 1.33 -11.17
C ARG A 14 -10.48 0.20 -11.34
N TYR A 15 -9.79 -0.12 -10.26
CA TYR A 15 -8.90 -1.27 -10.15
C TYR A 15 -9.31 -2.06 -8.90
N ALA A 16 -10.15 -3.07 -9.11
CA ALA A 16 -10.87 -3.77 -8.04
C ALA A 16 -10.10 -5.00 -7.55
N ALA A 17 -8.85 -4.83 -7.16
CA ALA A 17 -8.09 -5.91 -6.53
C ALA A 17 -8.75 -6.30 -5.20
N PRO A 18 -8.88 -7.60 -4.89
CA PRO A 18 -9.43 -8.03 -3.61
C PRO A 18 -8.50 -7.58 -2.47
N GLY A 19 -9.08 -7.22 -1.33
CA GLY A 19 -8.30 -6.98 -0.12
C GLY A 19 -7.76 -8.28 0.48
N ASP A 20 -6.76 -8.18 1.35
CA ASP A 20 -6.24 -9.33 2.14
C ASP A 20 -6.24 -9.02 3.64
N PRO A 21 -7.35 -9.29 4.36
CA PRO A 21 -7.45 -9.06 5.80
C PRO A 21 -6.48 -9.91 6.64
N GLU A 22 -6.10 -11.10 6.16
CA GLU A 22 -5.17 -11.98 6.88
C GLU A 22 -3.76 -11.40 6.83
N LEU A 23 -3.34 -10.93 5.65
CA LEU A 23 -2.08 -10.21 5.48
C LEU A 23 -2.06 -8.92 6.31
N ALA A 24 -3.15 -8.14 6.34
CA ALA A 24 -3.23 -6.94 7.17
C ALA A 24 -3.02 -7.27 8.67
N ALA A 25 -3.67 -8.32 9.17
CA ALA A 25 -3.48 -8.79 10.54
C ALA A 25 -2.05 -9.34 10.78
N ARG A 26 -1.44 -9.99 9.78
CA ARG A 26 -0.05 -10.46 9.83
C ARG A 26 0.93 -9.29 9.96
N VAL A 27 0.72 -8.22 9.19
CA VAL A 27 1.50 -6.98 9.27
C VAL A 27 1.37 -6.33 10.65
N GLN A 28 0.15 -6.20 11.20
CA GLN A 28 -0.03 -5.69 12.56
C GLN A 28 0.76 -6.47 13.61
N ARG A 29 0.76 -7.82 13.52
CA ARG A 29 1.55 -8.67 14.42
C ARG A 29 3.06 -8.47 14.24
N LEU A 30 3.54 -8.32 13.01
CA LEU A 30 4.96 -8.08 12.73
C LEU A 30 5.45 -6.73 13.25
N LEU A 31 4.58 -5.71 13.23
CA LEU A 31 4.93 -4.36 13.62
C LEU A 31 4.82 -4.10 15.13
N ALA A 32 4.14 -4.98 15.87
CA ALA A 32 4.04 -4.89 17.34
C ALA A 32 5.43 -4.70 18.00
N PRO A 33 5.54 -3.83 19.03
CA PRO A 33 4.46 -3.13 19.73
C PRO A 33 4.02 -1.80 19.10
N LEU A 34 4.45 -1.48 17.86
CA LEU A 34 3.95 -0.31 17.15
C LEU A 34 2.44 -0.43 16.94
N ALA A 35 1.69 0.58 17.35
CA ALA A 35 0.25 0.64 17.13
C ALA A 35 -0.05 0.88 15.65
N VAL A 36 -0.71 -0.07 15.00
CA VAL A 36 -1.13 0.00 13.61
C VAL A 36 -2.63 -0.28 13.56
N ALA A 37 -3.41 0.66 13.04
CA ALA A 37 -4.86 0.51 12.91
C ALA A 37 -5.22 -0.26 11.64
N ALA A 38 -6.25 -1.11 11.70
CA ALA A 38 -6.85 -1.70 10.51
C ALA A 38 -7.95 -0.77 9.99
N ASP A 39 -7.98 -0.55 8.67
CA ASP A 39 -9.05 0.15 7.99
C ASP A 39 -9.60 -0.75 6.87
N HIS A 40 -10.93 -0.82 6.79
CA HIS A 40 -11.67 -1.62 5.79
C HIS A 40 -12.53 -0.74 4.87
N SER A 41 -12.49 0.59 5.07
CA SER A 41 -13.31 1.56 4.37
C SER A 41 -12.58 2.27 3.23
N TRP A 42 -11.24 2.30 3.28
CA TRP A 42 -10.40 2.95 2.28
C TRP A 42 -10.17 2.02 1.07
N GLY A 43 -10.33 2.56 -0.14
CA GLY A 43 -10.02 1.86 -1.40
C GLY A 43 -8.51 1.83 -1.68
N LEU A 44 -8.06 1.51 -2.90
CA LEU A 44 -6.65 1.71 -3.24
C LEU A 44 -6.38 3.19 -3.52
N ASP A 45 -5.31 3.72 -2.94
CA ASP A 45 -4.77 5.05 -3.25
C ASP A 45 -4.23 5.12 -4.70
N HIS A 46 -4.13 6.31 -5.27
CA HIS A 46 -3.79 6.51 -6.68
C HIS A 46 -2.35 6.18 -7.05
N GLY A 47 -1.40 6.38 -6.15
CA GLY A 47 -0.03 5.93 -6.33
C GLY A 47 0.02 4.41 -6.48
N SER A 48 -0.78 3.71 -5.68
CA SER A 48 -0.88 2.26 -5.72
C SER A 48 -1.59 1.72 -6.97
N TRP A 49 -2.84 2.13 -7.23
CA TRP A 49 -3.62 1.51 -8.31
C TRP A 49 -3.07 1.84 -9.71
N SER A 50 -2.47 3.02 -9.90
CA SER A 50 -1.93 3.44 -11.20
C SER A 50 -0.77 2.55 -11.65
N VAL A 51 0.08 2.14 -10.71
CA VAL A 51 1.16 1.16 -10.95
C VAL A 51 0.59 -0.25 -11.12
N LEU A 52 -0.25 -0.69 -10.18
CA LEU A 52 -0.76 -2.06 -10.15
C LEU A 52 -1.59 -2.41 -11.40
N LYS A 53 -2.36 -1.47 -11.95
CA LYS A 53 -3.14 -1.67 -13.18
C LYS A 53 -2.26 -2.04 -14.39
N HIS A 54 -0.98 -1.69 -14.38
CA HIS A 54 -0.05 -2.06 -15.46
C HIS A 54 0.73 -3.34 -15.15
N VAL A 55 1.07 -3.58 -13.88
CA VAL A 55 1.81 -4.78 -13.45
C VAL A 55 0.91 -6.02 -13.40
N PHE A 56 -0.32 -5.87 -12.90
CA PHE A 56 -1.33 -6.92 -12.75
C PHE A 56 -2.68 -6.45 -13.34
N PRO A 57 -2.81 -6.34 -14.67
CA PRO A 57 -3.95 -5.69 -15.31
C PRO A 57 -5.31 -6.29 -14.99
N ASP A 58 -5.36 -7.59 -14.68
CA ASP A 58 -6.58 -8.31 -14.35
C ASP A 58 -7.01 -8.19 -12.88
N ALA A 59 -6.28 -7.42 -12.06
CA ALA A 59 -6.52 -7.28 -10.62
C ALA A 59 -6.59 -8.63 -9.88
N SER A 60 -5.82 -9.61 -10.34
CA SER A 60 -5.86 -11.01 -9.89
C SER A 60 -5.06 -11.29 -8.62
N VAL A 61 -4.31 -10.31 -8.12
CA VAL A 61 -3.48 -10.41 -6.91
C VAL A 61 -4.16 -9.63 -5.78
N PRO A 62 -4.40 -10.24 -4.61
CA PRO A 62 -4.89 -9.51 -3.44
C PRO A 62 -3.92 -8.42 -2.97
N VAL A 63 -4.45 -7.30 -2.50
CA VAL A 63 -3.66 -6.13 -2.08
C VAL A 63 -4.07 -5.69 -0.69
N ALA A 64 -3.10 -5.52 0.20
CA ALA A 64 -3.25 -4.79 1.45
C ALA A 64 -2.36 -3.55 1.42
N GLN A 65 -2.89 -2.40 1.85
CA GLN A 65 -2.14 -1.15 1.88
C GLN A 65 -1.62 -0.86 3.29
N LEU A 66 -0.42 -0.29 3.35
CA LEU A 66 0.17 0.25 4.57
C LEU A 66 0.42 1.74 4.35
N SER A 67 -0.21 2.59 5.17
CA SER A 67 -0.02 4.03 5.10
C SER A 67 1.35 4.46 5.65
N ILE A 68 1.77 5.66 5.28
CA ILE A 68 2.96 6.33 5.79
C ILE A 68 2.54 7.28 6.91
N ASP A 69 3.21 7.20 8.06
CA ASP A 69 3.07 8.19 9.14
C ASP A 69 3.93 9.41 8.84
N GLU A 70 3.31 10.49 8.33
CA GLU A 70 3.99 11.75 7.97
C GLU A 70 4.66 12.46 9.15
N THR A 71 4.36 12.07 10.40
CA THR A 71 4.94 12.66 11.60
C THR A 71 6.30 12.03 11.98
N ARG A 72 6.77 11.05 11.22
CA ARG A 72 7.98 10.28 11.51
C ARG A 72 9.13 10.63 10.56
N ALA A 73 10.35 10.39 11.03
CA ALA A 73 11.56 10.62 10.25
C ALA A 73 11.85 9.45 9.29
N ALA A 74 12.70 9.68 8.28
CA ALA A 74 13.07 8.67 7.29
C ALA A 74 13.60 7.36 7.91
N ASP A 75 14.43 7.46 8.96
CA ASP A 75 15.01 6.29 9.63
C ASP A 75 13.93 5.36 10.21
N PHE A 76 12.84 5.93 10.75
CA PHE A 76 11.69 5.16 11.22
C PHE A 76 11.09 4.33 10.08
N HIS A 77 10.90 4.93 8.90
CA HIS A 77 10.32 4.23 7.75
C HIS A 77 11.26 3.17 7.18
N HIS A 78 12.57 3.43 7.20
CA HIS A 78 13.58 2.45 6.80
C HIS A 78 13.56 1.22 7.73
N GLU A 79 13.54 1.44 9.05
CA GLU A 79 13.40 0.35 10.04
C GLU A 79 12.06 -0.37 9.90
N LEU A 80 10.96 0.36 9.70
CA LEU A 80 9.64 -0.20 9.46
C LEU A 80 9.65 -1.13 8.24
N GLY A 81 10.23 -0.68 7.12
CA GLY A 81 10.39 -1.49 5.92
C GLY A 81 11.20 -2.77 6.18
N ALA A 82 12.29 -2.69 6.93
CA ALA A 82 13.10 -3.84 7.28
C ALA A 82 12.34 -4.92 8.07
N ARG A 83 11.39 -4.53 8.94
CA ARG A 83 10.56 -5.48 9.72
C ARG A 83 9.65 -6.36 8.86
N HIS A 84 9.36 -5.94 7.63
CA HIS A 84 8.53 -6.72 6.70
C HIS A 84 9.28 -7.88 6.03
N ARG A 85 10.59 -8.00 6.25
CA ARG A 85 11.43 -9.04 5.62
C ARG A 85 10.81 -10.45 5.61
N PRO A 86 10.21 -10.98 6.70
CA PRO A 86 9.66 -12.34 6.71
C PRO A 86 8.55 -12.56 5.66
N LEU A 87 7.81 -11.50 5.30
CA LEU A 87 6.72 -11.60 4.32
C LEU A 87 7.21 -12.06 2.94
N ARG A 88 8.47 -11.78 2.60
CA ARG A 88 9.08 -12.22 1.33
C ARG A 88 9.22 -13.74 1.24
N ASP A 89 9.37 -14.41 2.39
CA ASP A 89 9.42 -15.87 2.49
C ASP A 89 8.01 -16.48 2.59
N GLU A 90 6.98 -15.65 2.79
CA GLU A 90 5.56 -16.01 2.90
C GLU A 90 4.80 -15.79 1.58
N GLY A 91 5.51 -15.53 0.46
CA GLY A 91 4.90 -15.34 -0.86
C GLY A 91 4.32 -13.93 -1.08
N VAL A 92 4.67 -12.95 -0.25
CA VAL A 92 4.18 -11.58 -0.35
C VAL A 92 5.17 -10.70 -1.12
N LEU A 93 4.67 -10.00 -2.15
CA LEU A 93 5.37 -8.91 -2.81
C LEU A 93 5.24 -7.63 -1.99
N ILE A 94 6.37 -7.04 -1.61
CA ILE A 94 6.41 -5.70 -0.99
C ILE A 94 6.67 -4.67 -2.11
N LEU A 95 5.73 -3.74 -2.31
CA LEU A 95 5.80 -2.72 -3.34
C LEU A 95 5.74 -1.32 -2.69
N GLY A 96 6.73 -0.47 -3.00
CA GLY A 96 6.67 0.96 -2.73
C GLY A 96 6.46 1.71 -4.04
N SER A 97 5.42 2.53 -4.13
CA SER A 97 5.13 3.40 -5.27
C SER A 97 5.25 4.87 -4.86
N GLY A 98 6.01 5.64 -5.61
CA GLY A 98 6.23 7.06 -5.38
C GLY A 98 7.38 7.57 -6.25
N ASP A 99 7.82 8.79 -5.98
CA ASP A 99 8.84 9.47 -6.78
C ASP A 99 10.07 9.84 -5.93
N ILE A 100 11.26 9.73 -6.53
CA ILE A 100 12.50 10.23 -5.91
C ILE A 100 12.54 11.77 -5.93
N VAL A 101 11.86 12.38 -6.90
CA VAL A 101 11.74 13.83 -7.06
C VAL A 101 10.28 14.16 -7.36
N HIS A 102 9.67 15.00 -6.53
CA HIS A 102 8.28 15.41 -6.67
C HIS A 102 8.15 16.91 -6.34
N ASN A 103 8.15 17.77 -7.37
CA ASN A 103 8.15 19.24 -7.27
C ASN A 103 6.88 19.86 -7.83
#